data_AF-A0ABD2P5P2-F1
#
_entry.id   AF-A0ABD2P5P2-F1
#
_cell.length_a   1.000
_cell.length_b   1.000
_cell.length_c   1.000
_cell.angle_alpha   90.00
_cell.angle_beta   90.00
_cell.angle_gamma   90.00
#
_symmetry.space_group_name_H-M   'P 1'
#
loop_
_entity.id
_entity.type
_entity.pdbx_description
1 polymer ?
#
loop_
_entity_poly.entity_id
_entity_poly.type
_entity_poly.pdbx_seq_one_letter_code
_entity_poly.pdbx_strand_id
1 'polypeptide(L)' 'MKFTVLMVMTFGFIMTLTNAIQPRAPNFQYFERPKYRYPYYDENGVGKLLYGYGDEKLYQYKSFTPLEGIH' A
#
# COMPACT_ATOMS: atom_id res chain seq x y z
N MET A 1 1.80 -51.60 9.95
CA MET A 1 0.65 -50.72 10.29
C MET A 1 0.98 -49.69 11.37
N LYS A 2 1.49 -50.07 12.55
CA LYS A 2 1.85 -49.12 13.63
C LYS A 2 2.93 -48.09 13.23
N PHE A 3 4.00 -48.52 12.57
CA PHE A 3 5.07 -47.63 12.09
C PHE A 3 4.63 -46.67 10.98
N THR A 4 3.79 -47.13 10.06
CA THR A 4 3.17 -46.29 9.03
C THR A 4 2.29 -45.19 9.63
N VAL A 5 1.52 -45.52 10.67
CA VAL A 5 0.70 -44.52 11.39
C VAL A 5 1.58 -43.50 12.11
N LEU A 6 2.65 -43.96 12.76
CA LEU A 6 3.62 -43.08 13.42
C LEU A 6 4.26 -42.10 12.43
N MET A 7 4.66 -42.60 11.26
CA MET A 7 5.31 -41.81 10.21
C MET A 7 4.37 -40.74 9.61
N VAL A 8 3.09 -41.07 9.45
CA VAL A 8 2.08 -40.11 8.98
C VAL A 8 1.82 -39.02 10.04
N MET A 9 1.78 -39.39 11.31
CA MET A 9 1.57 -38.42 12.41
C MET A 9 2.76 -37.47 12.57
N THR A 10 3.99 -37.96 12.50
CA THR A 10 5.18 -37.10 12.58
C THR A 10 5.29 -36.16 11.39
N PHE A 11 4.96 -36.64 10.18
CA PHE A 11 4.95 -35.81 8.98
C PHE A 11 3.89 -34.70 9.05
N GLY A 12 2.67 -35.04 9.50
CA GLY A 12 1.61 -34.04 9.72
C GLY A 12 2.00 -32.97 10.76
N PHE A 13 2.70 -33.37 11.83
CA PHE A 13 3.17 -32.45 12.86
C PHE A 13 4.30 -31.52 12.36
N ILE A 14 5.21 -32.01 11.52
CA ILE A 14 6.26 -31.16 10.92
C ILE A 14 5.63 -30.09 10.03
N MET A 15 4.59 -30.44 9.27
CA MET A 15 3.90 -29.51 8.36
C MET A 15 3.17 -28.37 9.10
N THR A 16 2.67 -28.59 10.32
CA THR A 16 2.03 -27.51 11.10
C THR A 16 3.07 -26.54 11.68
N LEU A 17 4.21 -27.06 12.12
CA LEU A 17 5.33 -26.23 12.60
C LEU A 17 5.87 -25.33 11.48
N THR A 18 5.98 -25.83 10.24
CA THR A 18 6.44 -25.01 9.11
C THR A 18 5.45 -23.90 8.72
N ASN A 19 4.15 -24.07 8.96
CA ASN A 19 3.14 -23.02 8.70
C ASN A 19 3.11 -21.95 9.80
N ALA A 20 3.42 -22.31 11.05
CA ALA A 20 3.49 -21.36 12.14
C ALA A 20 4.71 -20.42 12.05
N ILE A 21 5.80 -20.88 11.41
CA ILE A 21 7.06 -20.14 11.27
C ILE A 21 7.14 -19.35 9.95
N GLN A 22 6.20 -19.59 9.02
CA GLN A 22 6.16 -18.81 7.78
C GLN A 22 5.92 -17.33 8.09
N PRO A 23 6.83 -16.42 7.70
CA PRO A 23 6.60 -14.99 7.85
C PRO A 23 5.42 -14.62 6.97
N ARG A 24 4.26 -14.38 7.58
CA ARG A 24 3.14 -13.78 6.86
C ARG A 24 3.54 -12.36 6.52
N ALA A 25 3.33 -11.96 5.27
CA ALA A 25 3.41 -10.55 4.93
C ALA A 25 2.53 -9.78 5.93
N PRO A 26 3.02 -8.68 6.53
CA PRO A 26 2.18 -7.82 7.33
C PRO A 26 0.89 -7.53 6.55
N ASN A 27 -0.25 -7.50 7.22
CA ASN A 27 -1.47 -7.01 6.57
C ASN A 27 -1.24 -5.54 6.26
N PHE A 28 -0.75 -5.30 5.05
CA PHE A 28 -0.46 -4.01 4.51
C PHE A 28 -1.80 -3.33 4.23
N GLN A 29 -2.39 -2.75 5.27
CA GLN A 29 -3.51 -1.83 5.15
C GLN A 29 -3.01 -0.50 4.54
N TYR A 30 -2.33 -0.55 3.38
CA TYR A 30 -1.84 0.61 2.65
C TYR A 30 -2.93 1.31 1.83
N PHE A 31 -4.18 0.90 1.98
CA PHE A 31 -5.32 1.54 1.33
C PHE A 31 -5.75 2.83 2.02
N GLU A 32 -5.16 3.18 3.17
CA GLU A 32 -5.42 4.48 3.78
C GLU A 32 -4.73 5.57 2.98
N ARG A 33 -5.54 6.43 2.33
CA ARG A 33 -5.04 7.62 1.64
C ARG A 33 -4.24 8.46 2.64
N PRO A 34 -2.96 8.79 2.35
CA PRO A 34 -2.14 9.61 3.23
C PRO A 34 -2.86 10.92 3.57
N LYS A 35 -2.90 11.27 4.86
CA LYS A 35 -3.54 12.52 5.33
C LYS A 35 -2.91 13.77 4.70
N TYR A 36 -1.61 13.72 4.41
CA TYR A 36 -0.86 14.81 3.77
C TYR A 36 -0.18 14.28 2.51
N ARG A 37 -0.43 14.97 1.40
CA ARG A 37 0.18 14.69 0.09
C ARG A 37 1.06 15.88 -0.26
N TYR A 38 2.35 15.64 -0.51
CA TYR A 38 3.28 16.72 -0.84
C TYR A 38 3.22 17.05 -2.34
N PRO A 39 2.94 18.32 -2.71
CA PRO A 39 3.04 18.77 -4.08
C PRO A 39 4.52 18.94 -4.48
N TYR A 40 4.84 18.63 -5.74
CA TYR A 40 6.08 19.02 -6.40
C TYR A 40 5.75 19.67 -7.76
N TYR A 41 6.68 20.46 -8.28
CA TYR A 41 6.53 21.12 -9.58
C TYR A 41 7.54 20.55 -10.56
N ASP A 42 7.11 20.27 -11.78
CA ASP A 42 8.02 19.93 -12.86
C ASP A 42 8.72 21.19 -13.43
N GLU A 43 9.60 20.99 -14.40
CA GLU A 43 10.35 22.08 -15.05
C GLU A 43 9.44 23.11 -15.76
N ASN A 44 8.19 22.75 -16.06
CA ASN A 44 7.19 23.62 -16.67
C ASN A 44 6.27 24.28 -15.64
N GLY A 45 6.50 24.06 -14.34
CA GLY A 45 5.66 24.59 -13.26
C GLY A 45 4.36 23.83 -13.03
N VAL A 46 4.21 22.63 -13.60
CA VAL A 46 3.00 21.82 -13.41
C VAL A 46 3.09 21.08 -12.08
N GLY A 47 2.09 21.30 -11.24
CA GLY A 47 2.00 20.69 -9.93
C GLY A 47 1.55 19.22 -9.97
N LYS A 48 2.35 18.34 -9.39
CA LYS A 48 2.12 16.90 -9.30
C LYS A 48 2.27 16.40 -7.86
N LEU A 49 1.73 15.23 -7.58
CA LEU A 49 1.85 14.58 -6.27
C LEU A 49 3.09 13.68 -6.22
N LEU A 50 3.97 13.90 -5.23
CA LEU A 50 5.21 13.13 -5.07
C LEU A 50 4.93 11.66 -4.76
N TYR A 51 3.88 11.42 -3.99
CA TYR A 51 3.40 10.10 -3.61
C TYR A 51 1.90 10.16 -3.29
N GLY A 52 1.23 9.02 -3.39
CA GLY A 52 -0.19 8.88 -3.07
C GLY A 52 -0.93 7.98 -4.07
N TYR A 53 -2.06 7.44 -3.65
CA TYR A 53 -2.93 6.62 -4.47
C TYR A 53 -4.00 7.50 -5.15
N GLY A 54 -4.07 7.52 -6.48
CA GLY A 54 -4.99 8.37 -7.27
C GLY A 54 -4.33 8.97 -8.53
N ASP A 55 -4.95 10.01 -9.09
CA ASP A 55 -4.37 10.78 -10.21
C ASP A 55 -3.12 11.55 -9.75
N GLU A 56 -2.09 11.58 -10.59
CA GLU A 56 -0.81 12.24 -10.34
C GLU A 56 -0.92 13.78 -10.38
N LYS A 57 -1.96 14.28 -11.06
CA LYS A 57 -2.18 15.72 -11.24
C LYS A 57 -2.78 16.34 -9.99
N LEU A 58 -2.24 17.49 -9.59
CA LEU A 58 -2.94 18.35 -8.66
C LEU A 58 -4.20 18.87 -9.35
N TYR A 59 -5.37 18.63 -8.76
CA TYR A 59 -6.58 19.34 -9.14
C TYR A 59 -6.31 20.83 -8.93
N GLN A 60 -6.47 21.63 -9.99
CA GLN A 60 -6.25 23.06 -9.94
C GLN A 60 -7.22 23.65 -8.92
N TYR A 61 -6.72 24.05 -7.75
CA TYR A 61 -7.54 24.82 -6.83
C TYR A 61 -7.66 26.23 -7.38
N LYS A 62 -8.89 26.55 -7.73
CA LYS A 62 -9.44 27.88 -7.97
C LYS A 62 -8.73 28.69 -9.06
N SER A 63 -9.46 28.98 -10.12
CA SER A 63 -8.98 29.88 -11.17
C SER A 63 -8.76 31.26 -10.57
N PHE A 64 -7.61 31.87 -10.87
CA PHE A 64 -7.37 33.27 -10.53
C PHE A 64 -7.78 34.14 -11.70
N THR A 65 -8.74 35.04 -11.48
CA THR A 65 -8.98 36.17 -12.39
C THR A 65 -8.56 37.47 -11.71
N PRO A 66 -8.00 38.44 -12.45
CA PRO A 66 -7.65 39.74 -11.87
C PRO A 66 -8.85 40.47 -11.24
N LEU A 67 -10.07 40.16 -11.70
CA LEU A 67 -11.30 40.82 -11.27
C LEU A 67 -11.93 40.16 -10.03
N GLU A 68 -11.96 38.83 -9.96
CA GLU A 68 -12.69 38.08 -8.91
C GLU A 68 -11.76 37.41 -7.90
N GLY A 69 -10.45 37.39 -8.18
CA GLY A 69 -9.47 36.67 -7.38
C GLY A 69 -9.62 35.15 -7.51
N ILE A 70 -9.25 34.44 -6.46
CA ILE A 70 -9.17 32.98 -6.41
C ILE A 70 -10.60 32.40 -6.19
N HIS A 71 -11.21 31.83 -7.24
CA HIS A 71 -12.56 31.23 -7.19
C HIS A 71 -12.60 29.76 -7.62
#